data_AF-A0A932QC91-F1
#
_entry.id   AF-A0A932QC91-F1
#
_cell.length_a   1.000
_cell.length_b   1.000
_cell.length_c   1.000
_cell.angle_alpha   90.00
_cell.angle_beta   90.00
_cell.angle_gamma   90.00
#
_symmetry.space_group_name_H-M   'P 1'
#
loop_
_entity.id
_entity.type
_entity.pdbx_description
1 polymer ?
#
loop_
_entity_poly.entity_id
_entity_poly.type
_entity_poly.pdbx_seq_one_letter_code
_entity_poly.pdbx_strand_id
1 'polypeptide(L)'
;MQHRHLLPNEIDLLLDGEVGFGVAPLRAHVEGCAECAAKLDDARLVVDALDRLPHFAPSAKFTDAVLAQVQIVEPWHVALLDAATRLVPKSRPMRVVMGATALTAATAMSASVMWLAVRADVAFYLFHQGADRARAALLGGIGALIDQAFGQSALEVLRSGGMTGLAMGGMVLLAGIGGATLGLRSLASASRRARE
;
A
#
# COMPACT_ATOMS: atom_id res chain seq x y z
N MET A 1 -0.02 -62.87 -15.79
CA MET A 1 -0.17 -61.44 -16.13
C MET A 1 1.18 -60.79 -15.86
N GLN A 2 1.78 -60.11 -16.83
CA GLN A 2 3.04 -59.37 -16.62
C GLN A 2 2.71 -58.11 -15.83
N HIS A 3 2.82 -58.20 -14.50
CA HIS A 3 2.71 -57.04 -13.64
C HIS A 3 4.05 -56.29 -13.69
N ARG A 4 3.98 -54.96 -13.77
CA ARG A 4 5.15 -54.09 -13.63
C ARG A 4 5.80 -54.37 -12.26
N HIS A 5 7.10 -54.64 -12.24
CA HIS A 5 7.87 -54.74 -11.00
C HIS A 5 8.00 -53.38 -10.30
N LEU A 6 8.14 -53.41 -8.98
CA LEU A 6 8.36 -52.24 -8.16
C LEU A 6 9.65 -51.50 -8.56
N LEU A 7 9.57 -50.17 -8.57
CA LEU A 7 10.73 -49.29 -8.67
C LEU A 7 11.54 -49.31 -7.36
N PRO A 8 12.83 -48.94 -7.38
CA PRO A 8 13.65 -48.86 -6.18
C PRO A 8 13.04 -48.00 -5.07
N ASN A 9 12.52 -46.81 -5.39
CA ASN A 9 11.87 -45.93 -4.42
C ASN A 9 10.55 -46.50 -3.83
N GLU A 10 9.85 -47.36 -4.57
CA GLU A 10 8.65 -48.05 -4.08
C GLU A 10 9.04 -49.19 -3.12
N ILE A 11 10.22 -49.79 -3.29
CA ILE A 11 10.80 -50.76 -2.34
C ILE A 11 11.28 -50.03 -1.09
N ASP A 12 11.96 -48.89 -1.23
CA ASP A 12 12.41 -48.07 -0.09
C ASP A 12 11.23 -47.65 0.80
N LEU A 13 10.11 -47.25 0.19
CA LEU A 13 8.87 -46.92 0.91
C LEU A 13 8.35 -48.08 1.78
N LEU A 14 8.56 -49.34 1.35
CA LEU A 14 8.19 -50.52 2.12
C LEU A 14 9.18 -50.83 3.25
N LEU A 15 10.42 -50.35 3.17
CA LEU A 15 11.46 -50.49 4.19
C LEU A 15 11.26 -49.50 5.34
N ASP A 16 10.83 -48.27 5.05
CA ASP A 16 10.66 -47.18 6.02
C ASP A 16 9.56 -47.45 7.06
N GLY A 17 8.77 -48.52 6.89
CA GLY A 17 7.72 -48.90 7.81
C GLY A 17 6.55 -47.91 7.86
N GLU A 18 6.47 -46.99 6.89
CA GLU A 18 5.42 -45.99 6.83
C GLU A 18 4.04 -46.63 6.70
N VAL A 19 3.10 -46.13 7.49
CA VAL A 19 1.69 -46.49 7.44
C VAL A 19 0.93 -45.36 6.77
N GLY A 20 0.73 -45.46 5.45
CA GLY A 20 0.16 -44.37 4.64
C GLY A 20 -0.63 -44.82 3.42
N PHE A 21 -1.17 -43.85 2.68
CA PHE A 21 -1.84 -44.11 1.41
C PHE A 21 -0.80 -44.55 0.36
N GLY A 22 -0.97 -45.75 -0.19
CA GLY A 22 -0.12 -46.28 -1.25
C GLY A 22 0.70 -47.51 -0.89
N VAL A 23 0.97 -47.79 0.40
CA VAL A 23 1.79 -48.96 0.79
C VAL A 23 1.03 -50.30 0.71
N ALA A 24 -0.29 -50.30 0.92
CA ALA A 24 -1.09 -51.52 0.91
C ALA A 24 -1.12 -52.23 -0.46
N PRO A 25 -1.31 -51.52 -1.60
CA PRO A 25 -1.16 -52.12 -2.92
C PRO A 25 0.25 -52.66 -3.21
N LEU A 26 1.30 -51.96 -2.76
CA LEU A 26 2.69 -52.40 -2.95
C LEU A 26 2.98 -53.67 -2.16
N ARG A 27 2.48 -53.78 -0.92
CA ARG A 27 2.58 -54.99 -0.11
C ARG A 27 1.88 -56.18 -0.77
N ALA A 28 0.65 -55.98 -1.26
CA ALA A 28 -0.08 -57.01 -1.99
C ALA A 28 0.67 -57.46 -3.27
N HIS A 29 1.36 -56.54 -3.95
CA HIS A 29 2.19 -56.88 -5.09
C HIS A 29 3.39 -57.75 -4.71
N VAL A 30 4.09 -57.41 -3.62
CA VAL A 30 5.24 -58.20 -3.12
C VAL A 30 4.80 -59.61 -2.74
N GLU A 31 3.64 -59.77 -2.11
CA GLU A 31 3.07 -61.08 -1.77
C GLU A 31 2.79 -61.95 -3.02
N GLY A 32 2.49 -61.31 -4.16
CA GLY A 32 2.21 -61.98 -5.44
C GLY A 32 3.40 -62.11 -6.40
N CYS A 33 4.54 -61.47 -6.12
CA CYS A 33 5.69 -61.40 -7.04
C CYS A 33 7.00 -61.79 -6.34
N ALA A 34 7.50 -63.00 -6.64
CA ALA A 34 8.71 -63.55 -6.04
C ALA A 34 9.97 -62.70 -6.28
N GLU A 35 10.09 -62.03 -7.43
CA GLU A 35 11.25 -61.17 -7.72
C GLU A 35 11.24 -59.91 -6.85
N CYS A 36 10.08 -59.27 -6.68
CA CYS A 36 9.96 -58.09 -5.81
C CYS A 36 10.10 -58.46 -4.34
N ALA A 37 9.65 -59.65 -3.92
CA ALA A 37 9.92 -60.18 -2.59
C ALA A 37 11.42 -60.36 -2.33
N ALA A 38 12.15 -61.00 -3.26
CA ALA A 38 13.59 -61.17 -3.13
C ALA A 38 14.33 -59.83 -3.02
N LYS A 39 13.98 -58.84 -3.85
CA LYS A 39 14.59 -57.50 -3.78
C LYS A 39 14.32 -56.78 -2.47
N LEU A 40 13.11 -56.93 -1.92
CA LEU A 40 12.77 -56.34 -0.62
C LEU A 40 13.55 -57.01 0.52
N ASP A 41 13.70 -58.34 0.47
CA ASP A 41 14.48 -59.08 1.48
C ASP A 41 15.97 -58.75 1.41
N ASP A 42 16.54 -58.62 0.21
CA ASP A 42 17.92 -58.13 0.02
C ASP A 42 18.10 -56.73 0.61
N ALA A 43 17.15 -55.82 0.37
CA ALA A 43 17.22 -54.46 0.91
C ALA A 43 17.08 -54.43 2.44
N ARG A 44 16.25 -55.30 3.03
CA ARG A 44 16.14 -55.45 4.50
C ARG A 44 17.46 -55.88 5.13
N LEU A 45 18.22 -56.77 4.48
CA LEU A 45 19.54 -57.17 4.97
C LEU A 45 20.52 -55.99 5.03
N VAL A 46 20.46 -55.10 4.04
CA VAL A 46 21.29 -53.88 4.02
C VAL A 46 20.87 -52.93 5.14
N VAL A 47 19.57 -52.67 5.31
CA VAL A 47 19.05 -51.81 6.37
C VAL A 47 19.42 -52.35 7.76
N ASP A 48 19.27 -53.65 7.99
CA ASP A 48 19.66 -54.29 9.26
C ASP A 48 21.18 -54.18 9.53
N ALA A 49 22.01 -54.26 8.48
CA ALA A 49 23.44 -54.01 8.62
C ALA A 49 23.76 -52.54 8.96
N LEU A 50 23.00 -51.59 8.40
CA LEU A 50 23.14 -50.16 8.70
C LEU A 50 22.66 -49.83 10.13
N ASP A 51 21.59 -50.47 10.61
CA ASP A 51 21.03 -50.23 11.95
C ASP A 51 21.98 -50.67 13.07
N ARG A 52 22.85 -51.64 12.78
CA ARG A 52 23.93 -52.08 13.69
C ARG A 52 25.11 -51.12 13.78
N LEU A 53 25.15 -50.07 12.95
CA LEU A 53 26.21 -49.07 13.04
C LEU A 53 26.12 -48.29 14.37
N PRO A 54 27.26 -47.82 14.91
CA PRO A 54 27.25 -47.02 16.12
C PRO A 54 26.43 -45.75 15.89
N HIS A 55 25.46 -45.52 16.78
CA HIS A 55 24.65 -44.32 16.77
C HIS A 55 25.49 -43.14 17.27
N PHE A 56 25.76 -42.17 16.39
CA PHE A 56 26.47 -40.96 16.76
C PHE A 56 25.50 -39.92 17.31
N ALA A 57 25.64 -39.59 18.60
CA ALA A 57 24.89 -38.48 19.18
C ALA A 57 25.45 -37.15 18.65
N PRO A 58 24.59 -36.25 18.13
CA PRO A 58 25.04 -34.92 17.73
C PRO A 58 25.50 -34.10 18.94
N SER A 59 26.33 -33.09 18.70
CA SER A 59 26.77 -32.17 19.77
C SER A 59 25.57 -31.42 20.38
N ALA A 60 25.68 -30.99 21.64
CA ALA A 60 24.60 -30.29 22.34
C ALA A 60 24.11 -29.01 21.63
N LYS A 61 24.93 -28.41 20.77
CA LYS A 61 24.57 -27.19 20.00
C LYS A 61 24.04 -27.48 18.59
N PHE A 62 23.99 -28.75 18.18
CA PHE A 62 23.62 -29.12 16.82
C PHE A 62 22.22 -28.65 16.45
N THR A 63 21.24 -28.90 17.34
CA THR A 63 19.85 -28.50 17.12
C THR A 63 19.72 -26.99 16.94
N ASP A 64 20.35 -26.21 17.83
CA ASP A 64 20.33 -24.75 17.73
C ASP A 64 21.01 -24.25 16.44
N ALA A 65 22.12 -24.87 16.05
CA ALA A 65 22.86 -24.52 14.84
C ALA A 65 22.06 -24.83 13.55
N VAL A 66 21.28 -25.92 13.55
CA VAL A 66 20.40 -26.27 12.42
C VAL A 66 19.17 -25.36 12.40
N LEU A 67 18.48 -25.18 13.53
CA LEU A 67 17.28 -24.36 13.61
C LEU A 67 17.57 -22.89 13.31
N ALA A 68 18.77 -22.39 13.65
CA ALA A 68 19.19 -21.03 13.27
C ALA A 68 19.32 -20.81 11.75
N GLN A 69 19.51 -21.88 10.97
CA GLN A 69 19.64 -21.81 9.51
C GLN A 69 18.30 -22.00 8.79
N VAL A 70 17.29 -22.57 9.47
CA VAL A 70 15.97 -22.76 8.88
C VAL A 70 15.20 -21.44 8.92
N GLN A 71 15.06 -20.81 7.76
CA GLN A 71 14.19 -19.64 7.60
C GLN A 71 12.74 -20.09 7.56
N ILE A 72 12.06 -20.05 8.71
CA ILE A 72 10.62 -20.26 8.78
C ILE A 72 9.97 -18.95 8.35
N VAL A 73 9.52 -18.89 7.09
CA VAL A 73 8.73 -17.76 6.60
C VAL A 73 7.34 -17.86 7.23
N GLU A 74 7.14 -17.14 8.33
CA GLU A 74 5.81 -16.98 8.89
C GLU A 74 4.93 -16.20 7.89
N PRO A 75 3.74 -16.72 7.56
CA PRO A 75 2.80 -15.97 6.75
C PRO A 75 2.43 -14.64 7.42
N TRP A 76 2.37 -13.55 6.64
CA TRP A 76 2.09 -12.20 7.15
C TRP A 76 0.81 -12.11 8.01
N HIS A 77 -0.19 -12.94 7.70
CA HIS A 77 -1.45 -12.95 8.42
C HIS A 77 -1.32 -13.51 9.84
N VAL A 78 -0.37 -14.43 10.08
CA VAL A 78 -0.07 -14.97 11.42
C VAL A 78 0.60 -13.90 12.26
N ALA A 79 1.59 -13.20 11.70
CA ALA A 79 2.26 -12.08 12.37
C ALA A 79 1.28 -10.94 12.72
N LEU A 80 0.36 -10.63 11.81
CA LEU A 80 -0.70 -9.64 12.05
C LEU A 80 -1.65 -10.08 13.15
N LEU A 81 -2.05 -11.36 13.16
CA LEU A 81 -2.93 -11.90 14.20
C LEU A 81 -2.25 -11.85 15.57
N ASP A 82 -0.97 -12.24 15.66
CA ASP A 82 -0.23 -12.20 16.93
C ASP A 82 -0.13 -10.75 17.45
N ALA A 83 0.21 -9.80 16.57
CA ALA A 83 0.22 -8.38 16.92
C ALA A 83 -1.15 -7.88 17.40
N ALA A 84 -2.24 -8.28 16.73
CA ALA A 84 -3.60 -7.89 17.10
C ALA A 84 -4.01 -8.49 18.45
N THR A 85 -3.70 -9.77 18.72
CA THR A 85 -4.08 -10.43 19.97
C THR A 85 -3.39 -9.83 21.19
N ARG A 86 -2.19 -9.27 21.04
CA ARG A 86 -1.49 -8.53 22.11
C ARG A 86 -2.24 -7.27 22.56
N LEU A 87 -3.01 -6.65 21.67
CA LEU A 87 -3.80 -5.45 21.95
C LEU A 87 -5.17 -5.78 22.56
N VAL A 88 -5.62 -7.05 22.47
CA VAL A 88 -6.91 -7.46 23.00
C VAL A 88 -6.78 -7.79 24.50
N PRO A 89 -7.55 -7.13 25.38
CA PRO A 89 -7.50 -7.43 26.80
C PRO A 89 -7.95 -8.87 27.10
N LYS A 90 -7.28 -9.53 28.05
CA LYS A 90 -7.54 -10.92 28.45
C LYS A 90 -8.81 -11.08 29.29
N SER A 91 -9.23 -10.05 30.04
CA SER A 91 -10.40 -10.15 30.92
C SER A 91 -11.72 -9.92 30.15
N ARG A 92 -12.70 -10.80 30.39
CA ARG A 92 -14.06 -10.70 29.79
C ARG A 92 -14.73 -9.33 29.99
N PRO A 93 -14.74 -8.71 31.19
CA PRO A 93 -15.38 -7.41 31.36
C PRO A 93 -14.66 -6.30 30.59
N MET A 94 -13.34 -6.33 30.50
CA MET A 94 -12.57 -5.31 29.77
C MET A 94 -12.80 -5.37 28.26
N ARG A 95 -13.01 -6.57 27.70
CA ARG A 95 -13.40 -6.72 26.29
C ARG A 95 -14.73 -6.05 25.97
N VAL A 96 -15.71 -6.15 26.86
CA VAL A 96 -17.02 -5.50 26.68
C VAL A 96 -16.88 -3.99 26.72
N VAL A 97 -16.12 -3.46 27.69
CA VAL A 97 -15.88 -2.01 27.80
C VAL A 97 -15.16 -1.47 26.57
N MET A 98 -14.08 -2.12 26.13
CA MET A 98 -13.34 -1.68 24.94
C MET A 98 -14.19 -1.79 23.67
N GLY A 99 -14.99 -2.85 23.53
CA GLY A 99 -15.91 -3.00 22.41
C GLY A 99 -16.96 -1.89 22.37
N ALA A 100 -17.54 -1.56 23.53
CA ALA A 100 -18.53 -0.49 23.65
C ALA A 100 -17.92 0.88 23.33
N THR A 101 -16.74 1.20 23.87
CA THR A 101 -16.07 2.47 23.60
C THR A 101 -15.68 2.61 22.12
N ALA A 102 -15.11 1.56 21.53
CA ALA A 102 -14.77 1.55 20.11
C ALA A 102 -16.01 1.76 19.23
N LEU A 103 -17.13 1.10 19.55
CA LEU A 103 -18.38 1.26 18.81
C LEU A 103 -18.94 2.68 18.92
N THR A 104 -18.95 3.27 20.12
CA THR A 104 -19.40 4.65 20.32
C THR A 104 -18.53 5.64 19.54
N ALA A 105 -17.20 5.49 19.57
CA ALA A 105 -16.29 6.35 18.83
C ALA A 105 -16.51 6.22 17.30
N ALA A 106 -16.66 4.99 16.80
CA ALA A 106 -16.93 4.75 15.39
C ALA A 106 -18.23 5.41 14.92
N THR A 107 -19.32 5.24 15.68
CA THR A 107 -20.60 5.87 15.35
C THR A 107 -20.54 7.41 15.40
N ALA A 108 -19.83 7.98 16.38
CA ALA A 108 -19.63 9.43 16.47
C ALA A 108 -18.82 9.97 15.28
N MET A 109 -17.75 9.27 14.87
CA MET A 109 -16.97 9.65 13.67
C MET A 109 -17.83 9.57 12.41
N SER A 110 -18.60 8.50 12.22
CA SER A 110 -19.50 8.37 11.06
C SER A 110 -20.57 9.46 11.03
N ALA A 111 -21.19 9.78 12.17
CA ALA A 111 -22.16 10.87 12.28
C ALA A 111 -21.52 12.24 11.96
N SER A 112 -20.28 12.45 12.39
CA SER A 112 -19.53 13.69 12.12
C SER A 112 -19.24 13.87 10.62
N VAL A 113 -18.82 12.80 9.93
CA VAL A 113 -18.61 12.82 8.48
C VAL A 113 -19.91 13.09 7.74
N MET A 114 -21.00 12.42 8.14
CA MET A 114 -22.33 12.65 7.56
C MET A 114 -22.78 14.11 7.74
N TRP A 115 -22.61 14.66 8.94
CA TRP A 115 -22.97 16.05 9.24
C TRP A 115 -22.19 17.04 8.38
N LEU A 116 -20.87 16.82 8.23
CA LEU A 116 -20.02 17.64 7.35
C LEU A 116 -20.45 17.54 5.89
N ALA A 117 -20.80 16.34 5.41
CA ALA A 117 -21.28 16.15 4.04
C ALA A 117 -22.56 16.94 3.76
N VAL A 118 -23.52 16.96 4.70
CA VAL A 118 -24.77 17.73 4.57
C VAL A 118 -24.52 19.24 4.63
N ARG A 119 -23.48 19.68 5.34
CA ARG A 119 -23.15 21.11 5.49
C ARG A 119 -22.17 21.63 4.43
N ALA A 120 -21.64 20.76 3.58
CA ALA A 120 -20.70 21.12 2.52
C ALA A 120 -21.30 22.16 1.56
N ASP A 121 -22.58 22.05 1.22
CA ASP A 121 -23.28 22.99 0.34
C ASP A 121 -23.25 24.43 0.87
N VAL A 122 -23.37 24.60 2.18
CA VAL A 122 -23.32 25.93 2.82
C VAL A 122 -21.90 26.50 2.74
N ALA A 123 -20.88 25.66 2.93
CA ALA A 123 -19.49 26.07 2.80
C ALA A 123 -19.14 26.47 1.36
N PHE A 124 -19.58 25.69 0.36
CA PHE A 124 -19.42 26.03 -1.05
C PHE A 124 -20.16 27.31 -1.42
N TYR A 125 -21.39 27.50 -0.93
CA TYR A 125 -22.16 28.73 -1.15
C TYR A 125 -21.45 29.98 -0.62
N LEU A 126 -20.92 29.92 0.62
CA LEU A 126 -20.17 31.02 1.22
C LEU A 126 -18.85 31.28 0.47
N PHE A 127 -18.18 30.22 0.01
CA PHE A 127 -16.96 30.33 -0.78
C PHE A 127 -17.22 31.03 -2.12
N HIS A 128 -18.27 30.64 -2.84
CA HIS A 128 -18.66 31.29 -4.10
C HIS A 128 -18.99 32.77 -3.90
N GLN A 129 -19.77 33.11 -2.87
CA GLN A 129 -20.07 34.50 -2.49
C GLN A 129 -18.82 35.34 -2.19
N GLY A 130 -17.82 34.74 -1.55
CA GLY A 130 -16.53 35.39 -1.26
C GLY A 130 -15.70 35.58 -2.53
N ALA A 131 -15.62 34.54 -3.37
CA ALA A 131 -14.90 34.58 -4.64
C ALA A 131 -15.49 35.61 -5.61
N ASP A 132 -16.81 35.70 -5.70
CA ASP A 132 -17.49 36.68 -6.55
C ASP A 132 -17.25 38.11 -6.08
N ARG A 133 -17.29 38.36 -4.76
CA ARG A 133 -16.92 39.68 -4.19
C ARG A 133 -15.46 40.03 -4.42
N ALA A 134 -14.54 39.08 -4.24
CA ALA A 134 -13.12 39.31 -4.47
C ALA A 134 -12.86 39.63 -5.95
N ARG A 135 -13.51 38.91 -6.87
CA ARG A 135 -13.44 39.16 -8.31
C ARG A 135 -14.02 40.51 -8.68
N ALA A 136 -15.17 40.88 -8.11
CA ALA A 136 -15.78 42.18 -8.32
C ALA A 136 -14.90 43.33 -7.81
N ALA A 137 -14.29 43.18 -6.64
CA ALA A 137 -13.36 44.17 -6.08
C ALA A 137 -12.08 44.30 -6.92
N LEU A 138 -11.52 43.18 -7.38
CA LEU A 138 -10.35 43.17 -8.27
C LEU A 138 -10.64 43.85 -9.61
N LEU A 139 -11.74 43.46 -10.26
CA LEU A 139 -12.14 44.04 -11.55
C LEU A 139 -12.50 45.52 -11.41
N GLY A 140 -13.16 45.90 -10.31
CA GLY A 140 -13.45 47.30 -10.00
C GLY A 140 -12.19 48.13 -9.77
N GLY A 141 -11.21 47.59 -9.03
CA GLY A 141 -9.92 48.23 -8.81
C GLY A 141 -9.09 48.40 -10.09
N ILE A 142 -9.08 47.39 -10.96
CA ILE A 142 -8.44 47.47 -12.28
C ILE A 142 -9.14 48.49 -13.16
N GLY A 143 -10.48 48.50 -13.19
CA GLY A 143 -11.26 49.47 -13.95
C GLY A 143 -10.98 50.91 -13.52
N ALA A 144 -10.91 51.17 -12.22
CA ALA A 144 -10.58 52.50 -11.68
C ALA A 144 -9.15 52.94 -12.05
N LEU A 145 -8.17 52.02 -12.03
CA LEU A 145 -6.80 52.33 -12.45
C LEU A 145 -6.69 52.59 -13.96
N ILE A 146 -7.44 51.85 -14.78
CA ILE A 146 -7.51 52.09 -16.23
C ILE A 146 -8.15 53.45 -16.50
N ASP A 147 -9.25 53.78 -15.84
CA ASP A 147 -9.94 55.07 -16.01
C ASP A 147 -9.05 56.24 -15.54
N GLN A 148 -8.25 56.04 -14.48
CA GLN A 148 -7.29 57.03 -14.00
C GLN A 148 -6.05 57.17 -14.91
N ALA A 149 -5.58 56.09 -15.54
CA ALA A 149 -4.41 56.08 -16.41
C ALA A 149 -4.71 56.49 -17.86
N PHE A 150 -5.91 56.17 -18.36
CA PHE A 150 -6.33 56.38 -19.75
C PHE A 150 -7.49 57.38 -19.91
N GLY A 151 -8.03 57.92 -18.81
CA GLY A 151 -9.08 58.93 -18.82
C GLY A 151 -8.58 60.31 -19.28
N GLN A 152 -9.20 61.37 -18.77
CA GLN A 152 -9.05 62.74 -19.29
C GLN A 152 -7.59 63.22 -19.40
N SER A 153 -6.69 62.75 -18.53
CA SER A 153 -5.25 63.05 -18.57
C SER A 153 -4.53 62.49 -19.80
N ALA A 154 -4.86 61.27 -20.25
CA ALA A 154 -4.23 60.66 -21.42
C ALA A 154 -4.74 61.28 -22.72
N LEU A 155 -6.04 61.59 -22.78
CA LEU A 155 -6.66 62.29 -23.93
C LEU A 155 -6.10 63.70 -24.10
N GLU A 156 -5.83 64.42 -23.01
CA GLU A 156 -5.21 65.76 -23.05
C GLU A 156 -3.76 65.71 -23.58
N VAL A 157 -2.98 64.71 -23.14
CA VAL A 157 -1.60 64.50 -23.61
C VAL A 157 -1.56 64.08 -25.09
N LEU A 158 -2.49 63.24 -25.54
CA LEU A 158 -2.59 62.86 -26.95
C LEU A 158 -3.00 64.04 -27.84
N ARG A 159 -3.89 64.92 -27.34
CA ARG A 159 -4.32 66.14 -28.06
C ARG A 159 -3.22 67.19 -28.16
N SER A 160 -2.29 67.22 -27.20
CA SER A 160 -1.19 68.20 -27.15
C SER A 160 -0.06 67.97 -28.17
N GLY A 161 -0.13 66.92 -29.00
CA GLY A 161 0.48 66.90 -30.34
C GLY A 161 2.00 67.11 -30.45
N GLY A 162 2.79 66.63 -29.49
CA GLY A 162 4.27 66.65 -29.55
C GLY A 162 4.91 65.28 -29.31
N MET A 163 6.18 65.09 -29.73
CA MET A 163 6.95 63.84 -29.55
C MET A 163 6.95 63.31 -28.10
N THR A 164 6.74 64.17 -27.12
CA THR A 164 6.61 63.83 -25.70
C THR A 164 5.36 63.01 -25.37
N GLY A 165 4.26 63.18 -26.10
CA GLY A 165 3.03 62.39 -25.93
C GLY A 165 3.20 60.93 -26.38
N LEU A 166 3.96 60.69 -27.46
CA LEU A 166 4.31 59.35 -27.93
C LEU A 166 5.21 58.61 -26.93
N ALA A 167 6.17 59.32 -26.32
CA ALA A 167 7.06 58.73 -25.31
C ALA A 167 6.31 58.31 -24.04
N MET A 168 5.35 59.13 -23.56
CA MET A 168 4.54 58.79 -22.40
C MET A 168 3.53 57.68 -22.69
N GLY A 169 2.88 57.69 -23.87
CA GLY A 169 1.99 56.61 -24.29
C GLY A 169 2.71 55.25 -24.37
N GLY A 170 3.95 55.24 -24.89
CA GLY A 170 4.81 54.06 -24.91
C GLY A 170 5.18 53.55 -23.51
N MET A 171 5.48 54.44 -22.57
CA MET A 171 5.82 54.07 -21.20
C MET A 171 4.65 53.44 -20.44
N VAL A 172 3.43 53.97 -20.61
CA VAL A 172 2.21 53.39 -19.99
C VAL A 172 1.92 52.00 -20.56
N LEU A 173 2.09 51.81 -21.88
CA LEU A 173 1.86 50.53 -22.53
C LEU A 173 2.89 49.47 -22.06
N LEU A 174 4.15 49.86 -21.92
CA LEU A 174 5.21 48.99 -21.37
C LEU A 174 4.99 48.65 -19.89
N ALA A 175 4.53 49.61 -19.08
CA ALA A 175 4.17 49.36 -17.68
C ALA A 175 2.99 48.38 -17.56
N GLY A 176 1.97 48.49 -18.43
CA GLY A 176 0.86 47.55 -18.50
C GLY A 176 1.29 46.12 -18.87
N ILE A 177 2.17 45.98 -19.86
CA ILE A 177 2.73 44.68 -20.27
C ILE A 177 3.61 44.09 -19.15
N GLY A 178 4.40 44.92 -18.47
CA GLY A 178 5.22 44.50 -17.32
C GLY A 178 4.38 43.99 -16.14
N GLY A 179 3.28 44.67 -15.82
CA GLY A 179 2.37 44.23 -14.76
C GLY A 179 1.69 42.90 -15.06
N ALA A 180 1.23 42.70 -16.29
CA ALA A 180 0.56 41.46 -16.71
C ALA A 180 1.50 40.23 -16.65
N THR A 181 2.76 40.39 -17.07
CA THR A 181 3.75 39.30 -17.06
C THR A 181 4.17 38.90 -15.64
N LEU A 182 4.29 39.86 -14.72
CA LEU A 182 4.59 39.57 -13.31
C LEU A 182 3.41 38.88 -12.59
N GLY A 183 2.17 39.30 -12.88
CA GLY A 183 0.96 38.66 -12.32
C GLY A 183 0.78 37.21 -12.77
N LEU A 184 1.07 36.90 -14.04
CA LEU A 184 1.02 35.52 -14.53
C LEU A 184 2.08 34.61 -13.89
N ARG A 185 3.28 35.15 -13.57
CA ARG A 185 4.33 34.37 -12.89
C ARG A 185 4.00 34.06 -11.43
N SER A 186 3.33 34.97 -10.71
CA SER A 186 2.94 34.72 -9.31
C SER A 186 1.81 33.69 -9.18
N LEU A 187 0.86 33.68 -10.12
CA LEU A 187 -0.19 32.65 -10.19
C LEU A 187 0.39 31.27 -10.55
N ALA A 188 1.35 31.23 -11.49
CA ALA A 188 2.00 29.98 -11.87
C ALA A 188 2.80 29.35 -10.71
N SER A 189 3.46 30.16 -9.86
CA SER A 189 4.23 29.66 -8.72
C SER A 189 3.34 29.21 -7.55
N ALA A 190 2.21 29.89 -7.32
CA ALA A 190 1.21 29.49 -6.32
C ALA A 190 0.56 28.14 -6.66
N SER A 191 0.26 27.87 -7.94
CA SER A 191 -0.34 26.60 -8.38
C SER A 191 0.60 25.39 -8.21
N ARG A 192 1.92 25.62 -8.25
CA ARG A 192 2.93 24.54 -8.19
C ARG A 192 3.17 24.06 -6.76
N ARG A 193 3.01 24.92 -5.75
CA ARG A 193 3.13 24.56 -4.32
C ARG A 193 1.90 23.83 -3.76
N ALA A 194 0.75 23.90 -4.43
CA ALA A 194 -0.46 23.19 -4.02
C ALA A 194 -0.51 21.73 -4.52
N ARG A 195 0.53 21.29 -5.24
CA ARG A 195 0.64 19.96 -5.87
C ARG A 195 1.74 19.08 -5.29
N GLU A 196 2.48 19.58 -4.29
CA GLU A 196 3.41 18.84 -3.44
C GLU A 196 2.78 18.63 -2.06
#